data_AF-A0AA41YV51-F1
#
_entry.id   AF-A0AA41YV51-F1
#
_cell.length_a   1.000
_cell.length_b   1.000
_cell.length_c   1.000
_cell.angle_alpha   90.00
_cell.angle_beta   90.00
_cell.angle_gamma   90.00
#
_symmetry.space_group_name_H-M   'P 1'
#
loop_
_entity.id
_entity.type
_entity.pdbx_description
1 polymer ?
#
loop_
_entity_poly.entity_id
_entity_poly.type
_entity_poly.pdbx_seq_one_letter_code
_entity_poly.pdbx_strand_id
1 'polypeptide(L)'
;MMAGRTGTFPDAFGEAVWRNAVDRVLKGVAFDTVMTAVTSDGILIEPLYPKVGAMVPQPWRRAGRVGVVQRVDHPDSAAANALALADIEGGERAGDRAGGVCGPQRIRGPN
;
A
#
# COMPACT_ATOMS: atom_id res chain seq x y z
N MET A 1 -28.77 -1.54 -21.80
CA MET A 1 -27.70 -0.58 -22.16
C MET A 1 -27.70 0.52 -21.12
N MET A 2 -26.83 0.44 -20.11
CA MET A 2 -26.68 1.52 -19.14
C MET A 2 -25.82 2.60 -19.77
N ALA A 3 -26.39 3.77 -20.03
CA ALA A 3 -25.62 4.95 -20.40
C ALA A 3 -24.63 5.22 -19.27
N GLY A 4 -23.34 4.98 -19.51
CA GLY A 4 -22.29 5.45 -18.61
C GLY A 4 -22.45 6.95 -18.44
N ARG A 5 -22.20 7.46 -17.23
CA ARG A 5 -22.35 8.88 -16.84
C ARG A 5 -21.47 9.87 -17.66
N THR A 6 -20.85 9.44 -18.75
CA THR A 6 -19.97 10.21 -19.62
C THR A 6 -20.72 10.94 -20.74
N GLY A 7 -21.97 10.59 -21.06
CA GLY A 7 -22.68 11.15 -22.22
C GLY A 7 -22.98 12.66 -22.21
N THR A 8 -22.73 13.37 -21.09
CA THR A 8 -22.98 14.82 -20.97
C THR A 8 -21.71 15.67 -21.13
N PHE A 9 -20.52 15.06 -21.02
CA PHE A 9 -19.25 15.77 -21.19
C PHE A 9 -18.55 15.24 -22.45
N PRO A 10 -17.88 16.11 -23.24
CA PRO A 10 -17.15 15.63 -24.39
C PRO A 10 -16.08 14.62 -23.95
N ASP A 11 -16.04 13.46 -24.61
CA ASP A 11 -15.08 12.37 -24.36
C ASP A 11 -13.60 12.76 -24.60
N ALA A 12 -13.37 14.02 -25.00
CA ALA A 12 -12.12 14.56 -25.50
C ALA A 12 -11.15 15.09 -24.42
N PHE A 13 -11.46 14.96 -23.13
CA PHE A 13 -10.50 15.32 -22.06
C PHE A 13 -9.46 14.22 -21.85
N GLY A 14 -8.63 13.98 -22.86
CA GLY A 14 -7.46 13.10 -22.79
C GLY A 14 -6.25 13.79 -22.13
N GLU A 15 -5.16 13.04 -21.95
CA GLU A 15 -3.93 13.50 -21.29
C GLU A 15 -3.42 14.84 -21.86
N ALA A 16 -3.47 15.03 -23.18
CA ALA A 16 -3.00 16.26 -23.83
C ALA A 16 -3.78 17.51 -23.38
N VAL A 17 -5.11 17.41 -23.24
CA VAL A 17 -5.94 18.54 -22.80
C VAL A 17 -5.66 18.87 -21.34
N TRP A 18 -5.48 17.85 -20.52
CA TRP A 18 -5.09 18.00 -19.12
C TRP A 18 -3.69 18.64 -19.00
N ARG A 19 -2.71 18.18 -19.78
CA ARG A 19 -1.33 18.70 -19.75
C ARG A 19 -1.28 20.19 -20.10
N ASN A 20 -2.02 20.61 -21.13
CA ASN A 20 -2.17 22.03 -21.47
C ASN A 20 -2.83 22.86 -20.35
N ALA A 21 -3.71 22.27 -19.54
CA ALA A 21 -4.26 22.95 -18.38
C ALA A 21 -3.23 23.09 -17.26
N VAL A 22 -2.43 22.05 -17.02
CA VAL A 22 -1.35 22.06 -16.02
C VAL A 22 -0.28 23.09 -16.39
N ASP A 23 0.14 23.15 -17.65
CA ASP A 23 1.15 24.11 -18.11
C ASP A 23 0.74 25.57 -17.83
N ARG A 24 -0.56 25.88 -17.99
CA ARG A 24 -1.10 27.20 -17.64
C ARG A 24 -1.04 27.49 -16.14
N VAL A 25 -1.23 26.49 -15.28
CA VAL A 25 -1.15 26.62 -13.82
C VAL A 25 0.29 26.76 -13.35
N LEU A 26 1.23 26.06 -13.99
CA LEU A 26 2.65 26.07 -13.65
C LEU A 26 3.37 27.36 -14.07
N LYS A 27 2.74 28.24 -14.87
CA LYS A 27 3.26 29.57 -15.24
C LYS A 27 4.72 29.55 -15.76
N GLY A 28 5.08 28.51 -16.50
CA GLY A 28 6.42 28.36 -17.11
C GLY A 28 7.44 27.57 -16.28
N VAL A 29 7.07 27.05 -15.11
CA VAL A 29 7.91 26.06 -14.42
C VAL A 29 7.85 24.72 -15.16
N ALA A 30 8.99 24.04 -15.29
CA ALA A 30 9.09 22.76 -15.98
C ALA A 30 8.20 21.70 -15.31
N PHE A 31 7.32 21.09 -16.11
CA PHE A 31 6.33 20.10 -15.67
C PHE A 31 6.99 18.95 -14.92
N ASP A 32 8.04 18.35 -15.48
CA ASP A 32 8.67 17.16 -14.91
C ASP A 32 9.27 17.45 -13.53
N THR A 33 9.77 18.67 -13.31
CA THR A 33 10.34 19.09 -12.03
C THR A 33 9.29 19.21 -10.92
N VAL A 34 8.04 19.57 -11.26
CA VAL A 34 6.98 19.82 -10.28
C VAL A 34 6.04 18.64 -10.12
N MET A 35 5.76 17.95 -11.22
CA MET A 35 4.68 16.96 -11.30
C MET A 35 5.17 15.53 -11.24
N THR A 36 6.49 15.28 -11.32
CA THR A 36 7.04 13.92 -11.16
C THR A 36 7.81 13.80 -9.86
N ALA A 37 7.84 12.58 -9.33
CA ALA A 37 8.67 12.25 -8.18
C ALA A 37 9.50 11.00 -8.50
N VAL A 38 10.72 10.96 -7.99
CA VAL A 38 11.60 9.79 -8.08
C VAL A 38 11.83 9.28 -6.67
N THR A 39 11.52 8.00 -6.43
CA THR A 39 11.80 7.37 -5.14
C THR A 39 13.30 7.21 -4.93
N SER A 40 13.74 6.95 -3.69
CA SER A 40 15.15 6.63 -3.40
C SER A 40 15.70 5.48 -4.23
N ASP A 41 14.82 4.58 -4.64
CA ASP A 41 15.15 3.38 -5.42
C ASP A 41 15.14 3.64 -6.92
N GLY A 42 14.99 4.90 -7.35
CA GLY A 42 15.01 5.31 -8.76
C GLY A 42 13.70 5.06 -9.51
N ILE A 43 12.58 4.81 -8.80
CA ILE A 43 11.28 4.57 -9.44
C ILE A 43 10.62 5.91 -9.76
N LEU A 44 10.34 6.16 -11.04
CA LEU A 44 9.58 7.33 -11.49
C LEU A 44 8.09 7.16 -11.18
N ILE A 45 7.55 8.12 -10.43
CA ILE A 45 6.13 8.27 -10.17
C ILE A 45 5.60 9.37 -11.08
N GLU A 46 4.75 8.97 -12.02
CA GLU A 46 4.11 9.88 -12.96
C GLU A 46 2.84 10.48 -12.34
N PRO A 47 2.51 11.74 -12.65
CA PRO A 47 1.35 12.43 -12.10
C PRO A 47 0.01 11.85 -12.57
N LEU A 48 -0.02 11.21 -13.73
CA LEU A 48 -1.21 10.65 -14.33
C LEU A 48 -0.88 9.36 -15.07
N TYR A 49 -1.46 8.25 -14.62
CA TYR A 49 -1.30 6.95 -15.27
C TYR A 49 -2.45 6.70 -16.26
N PRO A 50 -2.16 6.26 -17.50
CA PRO A 50 -3.18 5.99 -18.49
C PRO A 50 -4.03 4.79 -18.06
N LYS A 51 -5.27 4.76 -18.56
CA LYS A 51 -6.09 3.56 -18.45
C LYS A 51 -5.40 2.41 -19.19
N VAL A 52 -5.20 1.30 -18.50
CA VAL A 52 -4.64 0.08 -19.10
C VAL A 52 -5.60 -0.44 -20.18
N GLY A 53 -5.13 -0.59 -21.42
CA GLY A 53 -5.95 -0.95 -22.58
C GLY A 53 -6.49 -2.38 -22.52
N ALA A 54 -5.65 -3.34 -22.09
CA ALA A 54 -6.05 -4.73 -21.88
C ALA A 54 -6.01 -5.04 -20.38
N MET A 55 -7.16 -5.38 -19.80
CA MET A 55 -7.25 -5.70 -18.37
C MET A 55 -6.54 -7.03 -18.09
N VAL A 56 -5.27 -6.97 -17.69
CA VAL A 56 -4.56 -8.13 -17.15
C VAL A 56 -5.09 -8.36 -15.72
N PRO A 57 -5.66 -9.54 -15.41
CA PRO A 57 -6.14 -9.84 -14.06
C PRO A 57 -5.00 -9.62 -13.05
N GLN A 58 -5.16 -8.64 -12.16
CA GLN A 58 -4.22 -8.42 -11.08
C GLN A 58 -4.54 -9.39 -9.95
N PRO A 59 -3.53 -10.05 -9.35
CA PRO A 59 -3.76 -10.90 -8.20
C PRO A 59 -4.25 -10.04 -7.04
N TRP A 60 -5.49 -10.26 -6.62
CA TRP A 60 -6.04 -9.59 -5.45
C TRP A 60 -5.57 -10.28 -4.17
N ARG A 61 -5.33 -9.49 -3.12
CA ARG A 61 -5.21 -10.08 -1.79
C ARG A 61 -6.56 -10.71 -1.41
N ARG A 62 -6.52 -11.91 -0.81
CA ARG A 62 -7.70 -12.52 -0.19
C ARG A 62 -8.32 -11.53 0.80
N ALA A 63 -9.63 -11.35 0.71
CA ALA A 63 -10.37 -10.57 1.69
C ALA A 63 -10.24 -11.22 3.08
N GLY A 64 -10.08 -10.41 4.12
CA GLY A 64 -9.89 -10.88 5.49
C GLY A 64 -9.29 -9.79 6.38
N ARG A 65 -9.18 -10.07 7.68
CA ARG A 65 -8.48 -9.17 8.62
C ARG A 65 -6.99 -9.19 8.32
N VAL A 66 -6.35 -8.04 8.39
CA VAL A 66 -4.89 -7.95 8.38
C VAL A 66 -4.37 -8.51 9.71
N GLY A 67 -3.32 -9.32 9.65
CA GLY A 67 -2.65 -9.79 10.87
C GLY A 67 -1.87 -8.65 11.51
N VAL A 68 -2.03 -8.45 12.82
CA VAL A 68 -1.14 -7.60 13.61
C VAL A 68 0.04 -8.45 14.06
N VAL A 69 1.26 -7.93 13.86
CA VAL A 69 2.52 -8.56 14.28
C VAL A 69 3.31 -7.54 15.09
N GLN A 70 3.67 -7.92 16.31
CA GLN A 70 4.51 -7.13 17.20
C GLN A 70 5.88 -7.81 17.33
N ARG A 71 6.94 -7.00 17.34
CA ARG A 71 8.31 -7.50 17.56
C ARG A 71 8.56 -7.70 19.04
N VAL A 72 9.30 -8.76 19.38
CA VAL A 72 9.80 -9.02 20.73
C VAL A 72 11.30 -8.82 20.72
N ASP A 73 11.75 -7.64 21.17
CA ASP A 73 13.17 -7.23 21.12
C ASP A 73 13.83 -7.20 22.53
N HIS A 74 13.14 -7.68 23.57
CA HIS A 74 13.68 -7.67 24.94
C HIS A 74 14.76 -8.75 25.13
N PRO A 75 15.97 -8.41 25.64
CA PRO A 75 17.07 -9.36 25.75
C PRO A 75 16.87 -10.44 26.83
N ASP A 76 16.17 -10.10 27.93
CA ASP A 76 15.72 -11.10 28.91
C ASP A 76 14.45 -11.79 28.43
N SER A 77 14.48 -13.12 28.39
CA SER A 77 13.42 -13.98 27.89
C SER A 77 12.19 -14.02 28.81
N ALA A 78 12.37 -13.87 30.12
CA ALA A 78 11.26 -13.86 31.07
C ALA A 78 10.43 -12.58 30.91
N ALA A 79 11.09 -11.42 30.89
CA ALA A 79 10.44 -10.15 30.60
C ALA A 79 9.82 -10.11 29.20
N ALA A 80 10.50 -10.66 28.18
CA ALA A 80 9.96 -10.77 26.82
C ALA A 80 8.63 -11.53 26.77
N ASN A 81 8.53 -12.66 27.48
CA ASN A 81 7.32 -13.48 27.53
C ASN A 81 6.17 -12.76 28.25
N ALA A 82 6.46 -12.11 29.38
CA ALA A 82 5.45 -11.35 30.12
C ALA A 82 4.83 -10.23 29.26
N LEU A 83 5.65 -9.52 28.49
CA LEU A 83 5.20 -8.50 27.54
C LEU A 83 4.33 -9.11 26.42
N ALA A 84 4.79 -10.20 25.80
CA ALA A 84 4.05 -10.85 24.72
C ALA A 84 2.67 -11.38 25.17
N LEU A 85 2.55 -11.87 26.41
CA LEU A 85 1.28 -12.29 26.99
C LEU A 85 0.34 -11.09 27.21
N ALA A 86 0.87 -10.00 27.76
CA ALA A 86 0.10 -8.76 27.92
C ALA A 86 -0.39 -8.22 26.56
N ASP A 87 0.42 -8.32 25.50
CA ASP A 87 0.02 -7.92 24.14
C ASP A 87 -1.12 -8.79 23.59
N ILE A 88 -1.10 -10.11 23.86
CA ILE A 88 -2.16 -11.04 23.44
C ILE A 88 -3.46 -10.77 24.20
N GLU A 89 -3.36 -10.51 25.50
CA GLU A 89 -4.51 -10.22 26.38
C GLU A 89 -5.13 -8.85 26.06
N GLY A 90 -4.30 -7.82 25.88
CA GLY A 90 -4.75 -6.48 25.54
C GLY A 90 -5.22 -6.34 24.08
N GLY A 91 -4.73 -7.20 23.18
CA GLY A 91 -5.07 -7.18 21.76
C GLY A 91 -6.24 -8.06 21.34
N GLU A 92 -6.87 -8.79 22.28
CA GLU A 92 -7.83 -9.88 22.04
C GLU A 92 -7.63 -10.61 20.70
N ARG A 93 -6.69 -11.56 20.68
CA ARG A 93 -6.73 -12.65 19.70
C ARG A 93 -7.58 -13.82 20.22
N ALA A 94 -8.82 -13.56 20.61
CA ALA A 94 -9.79 -14.57 21.01
C ALA A 94 -10.74 -14.89 19.85
N GLY A 95 -10.31 -15.74 18.90
CA GLY A 95 -11.24 -16.18 17.85
C GLY A 95 -10.68 -16.89 16.63
N ASP A 96 -9.40 -17.26 16.57
CA ASP A 96 -8.88 -18.04 15.45
C ASP A 96 -7.97 -19.16 15.93
N ARG A 97 -8.58 -20.27 16.39
CA ARG A 97 -7.94 -21.59 16.37
C ARG A 97 -8.09 -22.20 14.97
N ALA A 98 -7.64 -21.53 13.93
CA ALA A 98 -7.52 -22.11 12.60
C ALA A 98 -6.43 -21.41 11.77
N GLY A 99 -5.18 -21.73 12.08
CA GLY A 99 -4.14 -21.84 11.06
C GLY A 99 -3.10 -20.72 11.01
N GLY A 100 -1.85 -21.12 11.19
CA GLY A 100 -0.67 -20.31 10.88
C GLY A 100 0.03 -19.75 12.11
N VAL A 101 0.47 -20.62 13.03
CA VAL A 101 1.59 -20.27 13.90
C VAL A 101 2.75 -19.94 12.96
N CYS A 102 3.19 -18.68 12.94
CA CYS A 102 4.51 -18.34 12.39
C CYS A 102 5.48 -19.30 13.09
N GLY A 103 6.18 -20.14 12.30
CA GLY A 103 6.97 -21.26 12.82
C GLY A 103 7.92 -20.83 13.94
N PRO A 104 8.38 -21.76 14.80
CA PRO A 104 9.08 -21.44 16.03
C PRO A 104 10.27 -20.52 15.73
N GLN A 105 10.18 -19.25 16.15
CA GLN A 105 11.33 -18.38 16.21
C GLN A 105 12.27 -18.98 17.25
N ARG A 106 13.24 -19.73 16.76
CA ARG A 106 14.32 -20.29 17.57
C ARG A 106 15.14 -19.11 18.07
N ILE A 107 14.88 -18.69 19.31
CA ILE A 107 15.71 -17.74 20.04
C ILE A 107 17.10 -18.38 20.11
N ARG A 108 18.03 -17.90 19.28
CA ARG A 108 19.42 -18.33 19.32
C ARG A 108 20.02 -17.70 20.58
N GLY A 109 20.20 -18.51 21.62
CA GLY A 109 20.89 -18.07 22.83
C GLY A 109 22.32 -17.63 22.53
N PRO A 110 22.91 -16.76 23.37
CA PRO A 110 24.31 -16.36 23.21
C PRO A 110 25.22 -17.56 23.46
N ASN A 111 26.27 -17.68 22.63
CA ASN A 111 27.39 -18.61 22.84
C ASN A 111 28.08 -18.37 24.18
#